data_AF-A0A379TP66-F1
#
_entry.id   AF-A0A379TP66-F1
#
_cell.length_a   1.000
_cell.length_b   1.000
_cell.length_c   1.000
_cell.angle_alpha   90.00
_cell.angle_beta   90.00
_cell.angle_gamma   90.00
#
_symmetry.space_group_name_H-M   'P 1'
#
loop_
_entity.id
_entity.type
_entity.pdbx_description
1 polymer ?
#
loop_
_entity_poly.entity_id
_entity_poly.type
_entity_poly.pdbx_seq_one_letter_code
_entity_poly.pdbx_strand_id
1 'polypeptide(L)'
;MLYYTWTPYWVSDVMKPGKDVVWLQVPFSSLPGEQKNINTKLPNGANYGFPVNTMHIVANKAWAEKNPAAAKLFAIMKLPLADINAQNAMMHAGKSSEADVQGHVDGWINAHQQQFDGWVKEALAAQK
;
A
#
# COMPACT_ATOMS: atom_id res chain seq x y z
N MET A 1 -9.20 23.05 11.90
CA MET A 1 -8.93 22.49 10.55
C MET A 1 -9.49 21.08 10.52
N LEU A 2 -10.22 20.71 9.47
CA LEU A 2 -10.74 19.36 9.23
C LEU A 2 -10.23 18.91 7.85
N TYR A 3 -9.70 17.70 7.75
CA TYR A 3 -9.16 17.17 6.49
C TYR A 3 -9.38 15.66 6.37
N TYR A 4 -9.31 15.17 5.13
CA TYR A 4 -9.33 13.75 4.80
C TYR A 4 -7.92 13.30 4.41
N THR A 5 -7.53 12.09 4.81
CA THR A 5 -6.24 11.50 4.45
C THR A 5 -6.32 9.97 4.47
N TRP A 6 -5.27 9.29 4.00
CA TRP A 6 -5.15 7.84 3.97
C TRP A 6 -3.72 7.41 4.32
N THR A 7 -3.54 6.12 4.55
CA THR A 7 -2.22 5.50 4.73
C THR A 7 -2.05 4.42 3.65
N PRO A 8 -0.94 4.40 2.89
CA PRO A 8 0.29 5.13 3.17
C PRO A 8 0.36 6.52 2.51
N TYR A 9 0.79 7.52 3.29
CA TYR A 9 1.04 8.91 2.85
C TYR A 9 1.84 9.68 3.91
N TRP A 10 2.50 10.77 3.52
CA TRP A 10 3.40 11.53 4.43
C TRP A 10 2.67 12.21 5.60
N VAL A 11 1.38 12.53 5.44
CA VAL A 11 0.60 13.29 6.44
C VAL A 11 0.57 12.60 7.79
N SER A 12 0.46 11.27 7.82
CA SER A 12 0.41 10.49 9.06
C SER A 12 1.74 10.49 9.84
N ASP A 13 2.86 10.85 9.20
CA ASP A 13 4.15 11.00 9.87
C ASP A 13 4.27 12.36 10.59
N VAL A 14 3.66 13.40 10.01
CA VAL A 14 3.63 14.77 10.58
C VAL A 14 2.53 14.92 11.63
N MET A 15 1.31 14.46 11.31
CA MET A 15 0.12 14.60 12.16
C MET A 15 -0.23 13.24 12.77
N LYS A 16 0.29 12.94 13.96
CA LYS A 16 0.20 11.61 14.55
C LYS A 16 -1.15 11.40 15.27
N PRO A 17 -1.94 10.38 14.91
CA PRO A 17 -3.14 10.04 15.65
C PRO A 17 -2.87 9.77 17.14
N GLY A 18 -3.69 10.35 18.02
CA GLY A 18 -3.53 10.24 19.47
C GLY A 18 -2.56 11.25 20.09
N LYS A 19 -1.85 12.05 19.27
CA LYS A 19 -1.02 13.16 19.71
C LYS A 19 -1.48 14.49 19.12
N ASP A 20 -1.47 14.58 17.79
CA ASP A 20 -1.73 15.82 17.05
C ASP A 20 -3.15 15.84 16.46
N VAL A 21 -3.70 14.65 16.17
CA VAL A 21 -5.03 14.48 15.55
C VAL A 21 -5.78 13.26 16.07
N VAL A 22 -7.07 13.19 15.74
CA VAL A 22 -7.96 12.05 16.04
C VAL A 22 -8.73 11.63 14.78
N TRP A 23 -9.02 10.33 14.66
CA TRP A 23 -9.91 9.83 13.63
C TRP A 23 -11.37 10.04 14.03
N LEU A 24 -12.14 10.71 13.16
CA LEU A 24 -13.57 10.89 13.36
C LEU A 24 -14.33 9.65 12.88
N GLN A 25 -15.31 9.23 13.67
CA GLN A 25 -16.23 8.18 13.29
C GLN A 25 -17.41 8.73 12.47
N VAL A 26 -18.05 7.85 11.70
CA VAL A 26 -19.28 8.15 10.97
C VAL A 26 -20.48 7.44 11.61
N PRO A 27 -21.70 8.00 11.51
CA PRO A 27 -22.88 7.41 12.12
C PRO A 27 -23.32 6.09 11.45
N PHE A 28 -23.01 5.90 10.16
CA PHE A 28 -23.35 4.71 9.39
C PHE A 28 -22.43 4.53 8.18
N SER A 29 -22.35 3.31 7.67
CA SER A 29 -21.57 2.96 6.48
C SER A 29 -22.26 3.52 5.23
N SER A 30 -21.55 4.28 4.40
CA SER A 30 -22.08 4.87 3.16
C SER A 30 -20.96 5.00 2.14
N LEU A 31 -20.90 4.07 1.19
CA LEU A 31 -19.91 4.03 0.12
C LEU A 31 -20.62 4.06 -1.24
N PRO A 32 -19.98 4.58 -2.31
CA PRO A 32 -20.59 4.66 -3.63
C PRO A 32 -20.48 3.34 -4.42
N GLY A 33 -21.30 3.23 -5.47
CA GLY A 33 -21.14 2.21 -6.52
C GLY A 33 -21.19 0.76 -6.03
N GLU A 34 -20.28 -0.07 -6.53
CA GLU A 34 -20.16 -1.49 -6.16
C GLU A 34 -19.88 -1.71 -4.67
N GLN A 35 -19.36 -0.68 -3.97
CA GLN A 35 -19.07 -0.74 -2.54
C GLN A 35 -20.26 -0.37 -1.65
N LYS A 36 -21.42 0.01 -2.22
CA LYS A 36 -22.58 0.53 -1.47
C LYS A 36 -23.11 -0.38 -0.36
N ASN A 37 -22.88 -1.68 -0.46
CA ASN A 37 -23.35 -2.67 0.50
C ASN A 37 -22.26 -3.09 1.51
N ILE A 38 -21.06 -2.50 1.46
CA ILE A 38 -19.99 -2.81 2.39
C ILE A 38 -20.30 -2.20 3.76
N ASN A 39 -20.26 -3.05 4.80
CA ASN A 39 -20.33 -2.59 6.18
C ASN A 39 -18.93 -2.27 6.70
N THR A 40 -18.69 -1.01 7.06
CA THR A 40 -17.40 -0.52 7.57
C THR A 40 -17.30 -0.54 9.10
N LYS A 41 -18.31 -1.08 9.80
CA LYS A 41 -18.25 -1.27 11.26
C LYS A 41 -17.21 -2.32 11.62
N LEU A 42 -16.35 -1.97 12.56
CA LEU A 42 -15.41 -2.88 13.21
C LEU A 42 -16.15 -3.80 14.20
N PRO A 43 -15.56 -4.94 14.59
CA PRO A 43 -16.16 -5.87 15.56
C PRO A 43 -16.50 -5.23 16.92
N ASN A 44 -15.79 -4.16 17.31
CA ASN A 44 -16.03 -3.40 18.53
C ASN A 44 -17.13 -2.33 18.40
N GLY A 45 -17.82 -2.27 17.25
CA GLY A 45 -18.90 -1.32 16.98
C GLY A 45 -18.45 0.04 16.43
N ALA A 46 -17.16 0.34 16.44
CA ALA A 46 -16.64 1.60 15.88
C ALA A 46 -16.79 1.64 14.35
N ASN A 47 -16.99 2.82 13.78
CA ASN A 47 -17.10 2.99 12.33
C ASN A 47 -16.33 4.23 11.84
N TYR A 48 -15.30 4.02 11.03
CA TYR A 48 -14.48 5.09 10.45
C TYR A 48 -14.84 5.41 8.98
N GLY A 49 -15.93 4.82 8.47
CA GLY A 49 -16.50 5.12 7.15
C GLY A 49 -15.81 4.44 5.96
N PHE A 50 -14.66 3.79 6.18
CA PHE A 50 -13.92 3.06 5.16
C PHE A 50 -13.54 1.67 5.68
N PRO A 51 -13.54 0.62 4.82
CA PRO A 51 -12.98 -0.67 5.18
C PRO A 51 -11.45 -0.57 5.26
N VAL A 52 -10.82 -1.64 5.77
CA VAL A 52 -9.37 -1.81 5.58
C VAL A 52 -9.12 -1.95 4.09
N ASN A 53 -8.38 -1.01 3.51
CA ASN A 53 -8.09 -0.96 2.09
C ASN A 53 -6.81 -1.74 1.74
N THR A 54 -6.77 -2.27 0.52
CA THR A 54 -5.62 -2.98 -0.03
C THR A 54 -5.22 -2.39 -1.37
N MET A 55 -3.92 -2.43 -1.68
CA MET A 55 -3.38 -2.10 -3.01
C MET A 55 -3.02 -3.39 -3.73
N HIS A 56 -3.31 -3.43 -5.02
CA HIS A 56 -3.04 -4.60 -5.86
C HIS A 56 -2.26 -4.19 -7.10
N ILE A 57 -1.32 -5.03 -7.51
CA ILE A 57 -0.76 -4.98 -8.85
C ILE A 57 -1.81 -5.54 -9.80
N VAL A 58 -2.25 -4.74 -10.77
CA VAL A 58 -3.21 -5.16 -11.80
C VAL A 58 -2.51 -5.09 -13.14
N ALA A 59 -2.64 -6.15 -13.93
CA ALA A 59 -2.02 -6.25 -15.26
C ALA A 59 -3.08 -6.54 -16.33
N ASN A 60 -2.77 -6.18 -17.57
CA ASN A 60 -3.58 -6.61 -18.71
C ASN A 60 -3.61 -8.15 -18.77
N LYS A 61 -4.80 -8.72 -18.86
CA LYS A 61 -5.01 -10.18 -18.81
C LYS A 61 -4.23 -10.93 -19.88
N ALA A 62 -4.39 -10.54 -21.16
CA ALA A 62 -3.73 -11.20 -22.27
C ALA A 62 -2.20 -11.09 -22.21
N TRP A 63 -1.68 -9.99 -21.66
CA TRP A 63 -0.25 -9.84 -21.40
C TRP A 63 0.22 -10.76 -20.27
N ALA A 64 -0.50 -10.80 -19.15
CA ALA A 64 -0.14 -11.64 -18.00
C ALA A 64 -0.13 -13.14 -18.36
N GLU A 65 -1.10 -13.59 -19.17
CA GLU A 65 -1.16 -14.97 -19.69
C GLU A 65 0.05 -15.32 -20.56
N LYS A 66 0.59 -14.35 -21.32
CA LYS A 66 1.81 -14.54 -22.14
C LYS A 66 3.11 -14.37 -21.35
N ASN A 67 3.04 -13.89 -20.11
CA ASN A 67 4.20 -13.61 -19.26
C ASN A 67 4.02 -14.27 -17.88
N PRO A 68 4.00 -15.62 -17.80
CA PRO A 68 3.64 -16.34 -16.58
C PRO A 68 4.58 -16.04 -15.41
N ALA A 69 5.87 -15.79 -15.67
CA ALA A 69 6.82 -15.38 -14.65
C ALA A 69 6.44 -14.02 -14.02
N ALA A 70 6.10 -13.03 -14.85
CA ALA A 70 5.67 -11.72 -14.35
C ALA A 70 4.31 -11.80 -13.65
N ALA A 71 3.37 -12.58 -14.17
CA ALA A 71 2.08 -12.81 -13.52
C ALA A 71 2.25 -13.42 -12.11
N LYS A 72 3.15 -14.41 -11.97
CA LYS A 72 3.50 -14.99 -10.68
C LYS A 72 4.16 -13.97 -9.77
N LEU A 73 5.10 -13.16 -10.27
CA LEU A 73 5.74 -12.09 -9.50
C LEU A 73 4.70 -11.12 -8.92
N PHE A 74 3.80 -10.61 -9.77
CA PHE A 74 2.74 -9.67 -9.36
C PHE A 74 1.80 -10.26 -8.30
N ALA A 75 1.54 -11.57 -8.35
CA ALA A 75 0.68 -12.24 -7.40
C ALA A 75 1.31 -12.43 -6.00
N ILE A 76 2.64 -12.51 -5.90
CA ILE A 76 3.33 -12.82 -4.64
C ILE A 76 4.01 -11.63 -3.97
N MET A 77 4.31 -10.57 -4.72
CA MET A 77 4.92 -9.37 -4.16
C MET A 77 4.00 -8.73 -3.13
N LYS A 78 4.57 -8.41 -1.97
CA LYS A 78 3.89 -7.71 -0.87
C LYS A 78 4.85 -6.71 -0.25
N LEU A 79 4.44 -5.45 -0.22
CA LEU A 79 5.22 -4.37 0.38
C LEU A 79 4.59 -3.96 1.72
N PRO A 80 5.35 -3.89 2.83
CA PRO A 80 4.82 -3.43 4.10
C PRO A 80 4.37 -1.97 4.05
N LEU A 81 3.22 -1.68 4.68
CA LEU A 81 2.67 -0.34 4.75
C LEU A 81 3.63 0.67 5.41
N ALA A 82 4.36 0.21 6.43
CA ALA A 82 5.31 1.02 7.17
C ALA A 82 6.47 1.51 6.29
N ASP A 83 6.96 0.66 5.37
CA ASP A 83 8.06 1.01 4.48
C ASP A 83 7.65 2.07 3.46
N ILE A 84 6.41 1.97 2.93
CA ILE A 84 5.85 2.97 2.03
C ILE A 84 5.65 4.31 2.77
N ASN A 85 5.22 4.28 4.03
CA ASN A 85 5.12 5.49 4.85
C ASN A 85 6.48 6.14 5.07
N ALA A 86 7.50 5.36 5.44
CA ALA A 86 8.86 5.87 5.64
C ALA A 86 9.41 6.48 4.34
N GLN A 87 9.19 5.83 3.20
CA GLN A 87 9.57 6.35 1.89
C GLN A 87 8.85 7.66 1.55
N ASN A 88 7.55 7.75 1.78
CA ASN A 88 6.77 8.98 1.59
C ASN A 88 7.25 10.12 2.50
N ALA A 89 7.63 9.83 3.74
CA ALA A 89 8.18 10.82 4.67
C ALA A 89 9.55 11.36 4.20
N MET A 90 10.43 10.48 3.70
CA MET A 90 11.71 10.90 3.10
C MET A 90 11.51 11.81 1.89
N MET A 91 10.56 11.46 1.00
CA MET A 91 10.20 12.30 -0.12
C MET A 91 9.68 13.67 0.32
N HIS A 92 8.80 13.70 1.32
CA HIS A 92 8.27 14.95 1.86
C HIS A 92 9.37 15.83 2.50
N ALA A 93 10.37 15.20 3.11
CA ALA A 93 11.56 15.88 3.66
C ALA A 93 12.57 16.35 2.59
N GLY A 94 12.25 16.20 1.29
CA GLY A 94 13.04 16.74 0.18
C GLY A 94 13.90 15.72 -0.57
N LYS A 95 13.83 14.42 -0.23
CA LYS A 95 14.48 13.33 -0.97
C LYS A 95 13.53 12.74 -2.01
N SER A 96 13.10 13.55 -2.97
CA SER A 96 12.01 13.22 -3.89
C SER A 96 12.40 13.27 -5.37
N SER A 97 13.68 13.41 -5.70
CA SER A 97 14.12 13.28 -7.09
C SER A 97 14.00 11.83 -7.57
N GLU A 98 14.00 11.61 -8.89
CA GLU A 98 14.00 10.27 -9.47
C GLU A 98 15.17 9.42 -8.95
N ALA A 99 16.36 10.02 -8.82
CA ALA A 99 17.53 9.36 -8.26
C ALA A 99 17.37 9.00 -6.78
N ASP A 100 16.75 9.87 -5.99
CA ASP A 100 16.44 9.55 -4.57
C ASP A 100 15.46 8.38 -4.48
N VAL A 101 14.39 8.39 -5.29
CA VAL A 101 13.40 7.31 -5.31
C VAL A 101 14.03 5.98 -5.72
N GLN A 102 14.89 5.98 -6.74
CA GLN A 102 15.64 4.78 -7.12
C GLN A 102 16.53 4.29 -5.96
N GLY A 103 17.24 5.20 -5.30
CA GLY A 103 18.05 4.86 -4.12
C GLY A 103 17.22 4.28 -2.97
N HIS A 104 16.00 4.77 -2.75
CA HIS A 104 15.08 4.19 -1.75
C HIS A 104 14.65 2.76 -2.12
N VAL A 105 14.35 2.52 -3.40
CA VAL A 105 13.98 1.17 -3.89
C VAL A 105 15.15 0.21 -3.73
N ASP A 106 16.34 0.59 -4.18
CA ASP A 106 17.55 -0.23 -4.07
C ASP A 106 17.91 -0.52 -2.61
N GLY A 107 17.78 0.50 -1.75
CA GLY A 107 17.97 0.36 -0.30
C GLY A 107 16.96 -0.60 0.32
N TRP A 108 15.68 -0.54 -0.08
CA TRP A 108 14.66 -1.47 0.40
C TRP A 108 14.96 -2.90 -0.04
N ILE A 109 15.35 -3.11 -1.30
CA ILE A 109 15.72 -4.42 -1.82
C ILE A 109 16.93 -4.97 -1.06
N ASN A 110 17.97 -4.17 -0.84
CA ASN A 110 19.16 -4.59 -0.08
C ASN A 110 18.79 -5.03 1.34
N ALA A 111 17.95 -4.25 2.03
CA ALA A 111 17.48 -4.59 3.38
C ALA A 111 16.55 -5.83 3.42
N HIS A 112 15.89 -6.16 2.31
CA HIS A 112 14.95 -7.29 2.18
C HIS A 112 15.41 -8.32 1.15
N GLN A 113 16.73 -8.48 0.96
CA GLN A 113 17.28 -9.20 -0.19
C GLN A 113 16.76 -10.62 -0.32
N GLN A 114 16.70 -11.38 0.78
CA GLN A 114 16.18 -12.75 0.77
C GLN A 114 14.72 -12.83 0.34
N GLN A 115 13.89 -11.87 0.77
CA GLN A 115 12.48 -11.80 0.39
C GLN A 115 12.33 -11.46 -1.09
N PHE A 116 13.09 -10.46 -1.57
CA PHE A 116 13.08 -10.07 -2.98
C PHE A 116 13.57 -11.21 -3.88
N ASP A 117 14.70 -11.83 -3.54
CA ASP A 117 15.27 -12.97 -4.28
C ASP A 117 14.31 -14.16 -4.28
N GLY A 118 13.60 -14.38 -3.16
CA GLY A 118 12.54 -15.39 -3.07
C GLY A 118 11.43 -15.17 -4.09
N TRP A 119 10.95 -13.93 -4.22
CA TRP A 119 9.94 -13.58 -5.22
C TRP A 119 10.45 -13.80 -6.65
N VAL A 120 11.67 -13.37 -6.97
CA VAL A 120 12.27 -13.56 -8.29
C VAL A 120 12.42 -15.05 -8.60
N LYS A 121 12.92 -15.84 -7.65
CA LYS A 121 13.09 -17.29 -7.81
C LYS A 121 11.75 -17.98 -8.07
N GLU A 122 10.71 -17.68 -7.29
CA GLU A 122 9.37 -18.23 -7.50
C GLU A 122 8.76 -17.82 -8.84
N ALA A 123 8.98 -16.58 -9.26
CA ALA A 123 8.52 -16.08 -10.55
C ALA A 123 9.20 -16.81 -11.72
N LEU A 124 10.52 -16.96 -11.69
CA LEU A 124 11.27 -17.68 -12.72
C LEU A 124 10.88 -19.16 -12.81
N ALA A 125 10.55 -19.80 -11.68
CA ALA A 125 10.06 -21.19 -11.68
C ALA A 125 8.69 -21.37 -12.36
N ALA A 126 7.92 -20.29 -12.54
CA ALA A 126 6.65 -20.29 -13.26
C ALA A 126 6.81 -20.10 -14.77
N GLN A 127 8.04 -19.88 -15.27
CA GLN A 127 8.33 -19.75 -16.69
C GLN A 127 8.21 -21.12 -17.37
N LYS A 128 7.00 -21.46 -17.79
CA LYS A 128 6.67 -22.64 -18.58
C LYS A 128 5.88 -22.23 -19.81
#